data_AF-A0A832JZ39-F1
#
_entry.id   AF-A0A832JZ39-F1
#
_cell.length_a   1.000
_cell.length_b   1.000
_cell.length_c   1.000
_cell.angle_alpha   90.00
_cell.angle_beta   90.00
_cell.angle_gamma   90.00
#
_symmetry.space_group_name_H-M   'P 1'
#
loop_
_entity.id
_entity.type
_entity.pdbx_description
1 polymer ?
#
loop_
_entity_poly.entity_id
_entity_poly.type
_entity_poly.pdbx_seq_one_letter_code
_entity_poly.pdbx_strand_id
1 'polypeptide(L)'
;MAQRGVVRDRKKEAFWRRHVRGQVARGESVRAYCRGRGLKEPAFYWWRRELAQRDRKTPATPPAFVPVVVTPERPSPASAGAVAITIELCGAVIRVPAGTDSAALQVVLRAVKGLG
;
A
#
# COMPACT_ATOMS: atom_id res chain seq x y z
N MET A 1 30.23 7.30 -28.14
CA MET A 1 29.15 7.34 -27.13
C MET A 1 27.90 6.68 -27.72
N ALA A 2 27.47 5.52 -27.23
CA ALA A 2 26.16 4.95 -27.54
C ALA A 2 25.82 3.84 -26.52
N GLN A 3 25.07 4.19 -25.48
CA GLN A 3 24.46 3.18 -24.61
C GLN A 3 23.34 2.51 -25.43
N ARG A 4 23.56 1.27 -25.87
CA ARG A 4 22.54 0.40 -26.47
C ARG A 4 21.36 0.35 -25.50
N GLY A 5 20.31 1.10 -25.80
CA GLY A 5 19.06 1.02 -25.07
C GLY A 5 18.54 -0.41 -25.21
N VAL A 6 18.66 -1.20 -24.14
CA VAL A 6 18.10 -2.55 -24.10
C VAL A 6 16.62 -2.40 -24.41
N VAL A 7 16.20 -2.94 -25.55
CA VAL A 7 14.80 -2.92 -26.00
C VAL A 7 13.96 -3.40 -24.83
N ARG A 8 12.99 -2.57 -24.41
CA ARG A 8 12.13 -2.88 -23.27
C ARG A 8 11.41 -4.19 -23.53
N ASP A 9 11.73 -5.23 -22.76
CA ASP A 9 10.96 -6.47 -22.79
C ASP A 9 9.60 -6.23 -22.11
N ARG A 10 8.60 -5.92 -22.94
CA ARG A 10 7.24 -5.62 -22.50
C ARG A 10 6.59 -6.81 -21.78
N LYS A 11 6.92 -8.05 -22.17
CA LYS A 11 6.37 -9.26 -21.53
C LYS A 11 6.93 -9.40 -20.11
N LYS A 12 8.24 -9.23 -19.96
CA LYS A 12 8.91 -9.24 -18.66
C LYS A 12 8.42 -8.11 -17.77
N GLU A 13 8.26 -6.91 -18.31
CA GLU A 13 7.72 -5.78 -17.56
C GLU A 13 6.28 -6.05 -17.10
N ALA A 14 5.41 -6.54 -17.97
CA ALA A 14 4.03 -6.89 -17.63
C ALA A 14 3.96 -7.97 -16.54
N PHE A 15 4.84 -8.96 -16.60
CA PHE A 15 4.99 -10.00 -15.57
C PHE A 15 5.30 -9.38 -14.19
N TRP A 16 6.33 -8.51 -14.12
CA TRP A 16 6.70 -7.88 -12.85
C TRP A 16 5.66 -6.88 -12.35
N ARG A 17 5.01 -6.13 -13.24
CA ARG A 17 3.89 -5.25 -12.87
C ARG A 17 2.73 -6.01 -12.23
N ARG A 18 2.37 -7.17 -12.77
CA ARG A 18 1.34 -8.05 -12.18
C ARG A 18 1.75 -8.52 -10.79
N HIS A 19 3.01 -8.92 -10.60
CA HIS A 19 3.48 -9.37 -9.30
C HIS A 19 3.54 -8.26 -8.25
N VAL A 20 4.03 -7.08 -8.62
CA VAL A 20 4.05 -5.91 -7.72
C VAL A 20 2.63 -5.51 -7.30
N ARG A 21 1.68 -5.41 -8.25
CA ARG A 21 0.28 -5.13 -7.91
C ARG A 21 -0.34 -6.24 -7.05
N GLY A 22 -0.07 -7.49 -7.38
CA GLY A 22 -0.59 -8.64 -6.63
C GLY A 22 -0.08 -8.71 -5.19
N GLN A 23 1.15 -8.27 -4.94
CA GLN A 23 1.70 -8.17 -3.58
C GLN A 23 1.00 -7.05 -2.79
N VAL A 24 0.84 -5.88 -3.39
CA VAL A 24 0.15 -4.73 -2.75
C VAL A 24 -1.30 -5.07 -2.43
N ALA A 25 -2.04 -5.66 -3.38
CA ALA A 25 -3.44 -6.02 -3.19
C ALA A 25 -3.67 -7.05 -2.07
N ARG A 26 -2.68 -7.91 -1.80
CA ARG A 26 -2.76 -8.92 -0.74
C ARG A 26 -2.27 -8.44 0.61
N GLY A 27 -1.57 -7.30 0.68
CA GLY A 27 -1.00 -6.79 1.94
C GLY A 27 0.07 -7.68 2.57
N GLU A 28 0.53 -8.73 1.87
CA GLU A 28 1.55 -9.66 2.35
C GLU A 28 2.94 -8.99 2.33
N SER A 29 3.85 -9.39 3.22
CA SER A 29 5.25 -8.96 3.11
C SER A 29 5.88 -9.47 1.80
N VAL A 30 6.82 -8.71 1.23
CA VAL A 30 7.50 -9.11 -0.02
C VAL A 30 8.15 -10.49 0.10
N ARG A 31 8.73 -10.80 1.26
CA ARG A 31 9.34 -12.11 1.57
C ARG A 31 8.32 -13.24 1.51
N ALA A 32 7.15 -13.06 2.15
CA ALA A 32 6.06 -14.06 2.11
C ALA A 32 5.52 -14.24 0.68
N TYR A 33 5.27 -13.14 -0.02
CA TYR A 33 4.77 -13.14 -1.39
C TYR A 33 5.73 -13.85 -2.36
N CYS A 34 7.04 -13.58 -2.24
CA CYS A 34 8.06 -14.17 -3.11
C CYS A 34 8.20 -15.68 -2.88
N ARG A 35 8.24 -16.13 -1.61
CA ARG A 35 8.28 -17.56 -1.28
C ARG A 35 7.07 -18.32 -1.81
N GLY A 36 5.86 -17.79 -1.63
CA GLY A 36 4.63 -18.44 -2.10
C GLY A 36 4.50 -18.54 -3.63
N ARG A 37 5.32 -17.80 -4.39
CA ARG A 37 5.26 -17.73 -5.86
C ARG A 37 6.56 -18.12 -6.56
N GLY A 38 7.56 -18.62 -5.81
CA GLY A 38 8.86 -19.00 -6.35
C GLY A 38 9.64 -17.83 -6.97
N LEU A 39 9.43 -16.60 -6.49
CA LEU A 39 10.13 -15.42 -7.00
C LEU A 39 11.40 -15.16 -6.19
N LYS A 40 12.43 -14.65 -6.86
CA LYS A 40 13.65 -14.16 -6.19
C LYS A 40 13.40 -12.78 -5.61
N GLU A 41 13.51 -12.63 -4.29
CA GLU A 41 13.32 -11.34 -3.60
C GLU A 41 14.20 -10.21 -4.16
N PRO A 42 15.50 -10.40 -4.44
CA PRO A 42 16.33 -9.32 -5.01
C PRO A 42 15.81 -8.84 -6.36
N ALA A 43 15.33 -9.75 -7.20
CA ALA A 43 14.74 -9.41 -8.49
C ALA A 43 13.42 -8.64 -8.31
N PHE A 44 12.60 -9.01 -7.33
CA PHE A 44 11.37 -8.30 -7.01
C PHE A 44 11.65 -6.86 -6.57
N TYR A 45 12.57 -6.64 -5.64
CA TYR A 45 12.93 -5.30 -5.17
C TYR A 45 13.52 -4.45 -6.30
N TRP A 46 14.38 -5.05 -7.13
CA TRP A 46 14.93 -4.38 -8.31
C TRP A 46 13.81 -3.93 -9.25
N TRP A 47 12.89 -4.84 -9.62
CA TRP A 47 11.78 -4.52 -10.52
C TRP A 47 10.80 -3.52 -9.92
N ARG A 48 10.52 -3.58 -8.61
CA ARG A 48 9.67 -2.58 -7.95
C ARG A 48 10.26 -1.17 -8.07
N ARG A 49 11.58 -1.03 -7.86
CA ARG A 49 12.28 0.26 -8.03
C ARG A 49 12.31 0.70 -9.49
N GLU A 50 12.62 -0.22 -10.40
CA GLU A 50 12.72 0.04 -11.83
C GLU A 50 11.36 0.49 -12.42
N LEU A 51 10.28 -0.20 -12.06
CA LEU A 51 8.92 0.17 -12.49
C LEU A 51 8.53 1.56 -11.98
N ALA A 52 8.80 1.87 -10.71
CA ALA A 52 8.52 3.20 -10.16
C ALA A 52 9.30 4.32 -10.89
N GLN A 53 10.56 4.07 -11.28
CA GLN A 53 11.32 5.03 -12.08
C GLN A 53 10.78 5.18 -13.50
N ARG A 54 10.33 4.08 -14.12
CA ARG A 54 9.73 4.11 -15.47
C ARG A 54 8.37 4.81 -15.48
N ASP A 55 7.59 4.65 -14.43
CA ASP A 55 6.30 5.32 -14.28
C ASP A 55 6.48 6.83 -14.10
N ARG A 56 7.56 7.28 -13.46
CA ARG A 56 7.95 8.70 -13.38
C ARG A 56 8.47 9.29 -14.70
N LYS A 57 9.13 8.47 -15.53
CA LYS A 57 9.72 8.89 -16.82
C LYS A 57 8.73 8.83 -17.99
N THR A 58 7.65 8.07 -17.83
CA THR A 58 6.52 8.16 -18.76
C THR A 58 5.81 9.44 -18.39
N PRO A 59 5.57 10.40 -19.31
CA PRO A 59 4.72 11.53 -19.00
C PRO A 59 3.39 10.94 -18.58
N ALA A 60 3.11 11.01 -17.27
CA ALA A 60 1.78 10.76 -16.78
C ALA A 60 0.89 11.66 -17.62
N THR A 61 -0.18 11.12 -18.19
CA THR A 61 -1.33 11.94 -18.52
C THR A 61 -1.48 12.90 -17.35
N PRO A 62 -1.42 14.24 -17.58
CA PRO A 62 -1.53 15.19 -16.48
C PRO A 62 -2.74 14.75 -15.66
N PRO A 63 -2.63 14.72 -14.31
CA PRO A 63 -3.73 14.26 -13.47
C PRO A 63 -4.98 14.96 -13.96
N ALA A 64 -5.90 14.20 -14.55
CA ALA A 64 -7.15 14.77 -15.00
C ALA A 64 -7.79 15.27 -13.71
N PHE A 65 -8.00 16.59 -13.62
CA PHE A 65 -8.85 17.15 -12.59
C PHE A 65 -10.23 16.55 -12.83
N VAL A 66 -10.54 15.47 -12.12
CA VAL A 66 -11.90 14.96 -12.04
C VAL A 66 -12.64 15.96 -11.16
N PRO A 67 -13.67 16.66 -11.68
CA PRO A 67 -14.47 17.54 -10.85
C PRO A 67 -15.06 16.71 -9.71
N VAL A 68 -14.62 16.99 -8.49
CA VAL A 68 -15.33 16.54 -7.31
C VAL A 68 -16.60 17.37 -7.26
N VAL A 69 -17.70 16.81 -7.76
CA VAL A 69 -19.02 17.40 -7.53
C VAL A 69 -19.29 17.27 -6.04
N VAL A 70 -19.03 18.35 -5.30
CA VAL A 70 -19.47 18.47 -3.91
C VAL A 70 -20.98 18.66 -3.97
N THR A 71 -21.72 17.56 -4.07
CA THR A 71 -23.13 17.57 -3.69
C THR A 71 -23.19 17.97 -2.22
N PRO A 72 -24.06 18.92 -1.81
CA PRO A 72 -24.24 19.23 -0.40
C PRO A 72 -24.55 17.91 0.32
N GLU A 73 -23.60 17.51 1.17
CA GLU A 73 -23.65 16.26 1.90
C GLU A 73 -24.83 16.34 2.85
N ARG A 74 -25.93 15.66 2.50
CA ARG A 74 -26.84 15.15 3.53
C ARG A 74 -25.93 14.35 4.47
N PRO A 75 -25.87 14.66 5.77
CA PRO A 75 -24.92 14.03 6.67
C PRO A 75 -25.04 12.52 6.54
N SER A 76 -24.04 11.93 5.90
CA SER A 76 -23.89 10.49 5.83
C SER A 76 -23.23 10.08 7.14
N PRO A 77 -23.78 9.10 7.88
CA PRO A 77 -23.17 8.63 9.13
C PRO A 77 -21.78 8.02 8.94
N ALA A 78 -21.27 7.94 7.70
CA ALA A 78 -19.99 7.32 7.35
C ALA A 78 -18.73 8.12 7.75
N SER A 79 -18.85 9.40 8.13
CA SER A 79 -17.70 10.23 8.52
C SER A 79 -17.26 10.07 9.99
N ALA A 80 -17.91 9.18 10.75
CA ALA A 80 -17.56 8.85 12.14
C ALA A 80 -16.30 7.97 12.31
N GLY A 81 -15.46 7.82 11.28
CA GLY A 81 -14.39 6.82 11.24
C GLY A 81 -12.98 7.34 10.93
N ALA A 82 -12.74 8.65 10.94
CA ALA A 82 -11.41 9.19 10.66
C ALA A 82 -10.40 8.69 11.71
N VAL A 83 -9.48 7.81 11.30
CA VAL A 83 -8.44 7.26 12.19
C VAL A 83 -7.54 8.39 12.67
N ALA A 84 -7.58 8.67 13.97
CA ALA A 84 -6.79 9.72 14.61
C ALA A 84 -5.41 9.21 15.06
N ILE A 85 -5.33 7.96 15.52
CA ILE A 85 -4.10 7.37 16.08
C ILE A 85 -3.92 5.94 15.53
N THR A 86 -2.70 5.59 15.13
CA THR A 86 -2.31 4.22 14.77
C THR A 86 -1.14 3.76 15.63
N ILE A 87 -1.24 2.56 16.22
CA ILE A 87 -0.23 1.97 17.10
C ILE A 87 0.20 0.63 16.51
N GLU A 88 1.50 0.42 16.32
CA GLU A 88 2.06 -0.86 15.84
C GLU A 88 2.92 -1.52 16.93
N LEU A 89 2.63 -2.79 17.23
CA LEU A 89 3.30 -3.58 18.28
C LEU A 89 3.55 -5.00 17.79
N CYS A 90 4.82 -5.42 17.64
CA CYS A 90 5.21 -6.78 17.26
C CYS A 90 4.42 -7.39 16.08
N GLY A 91 4.03 -6.58 15.09
CA GLY A 91 3.24 -7.00 13.92
C GLY A 91 1.72 -6.89 14.06
N ALA A 92 1.20 -6.54 15.25
CA ALA A 92 -0.18 -6.13 15.45
C ALA A 92 -0.34 -4.63 15.17
N VAL A 93 -1.46 -4.24 14.54
CA VAL A 93 -1.79 -2.84 14.23
C VAL A 93 -3.13 -2.49 14.85
N ILE A 94 -3.13 -1.48 15.71
CA ILE A 94 -4.33 -0.93 16.36
C ILE A 94 -4.63 0.42 15.73
N ARG A 95 -5.84 0.58 15.20
CA ARG A 95 -6.31 1.85 14.62
C ARG A 95 -7.40 2.43 15.51
N VAL A 96 -7.25 3.69 15.89
CA VAL A 96 -8.14 4.39 16.81
C VAL A 96 -8.79 5.57 16.05
N PRO A 97 -10.08 5.45 15.68
CA PRO A 97 -10.86 6.56 15.16
C PRO A 97 -10.94 7.75 16.12
N ALA A 98 -11.09 8.95 15.56
CA ALA A 98 -11.48 10.14 16.32
C ALA A 98 -12.82 9.88 17.02
N GLY A 99 -12.91 10.22 18.31
CA GLY A 99 -14.09 9.95 19.13
C GLY A 99 -14.15 8.55 19.75
N THR A 100 -13.10 7.74 19.64
CA THR A 100 -13.02 6.46 20.37
C THR A 100 -13.03 6.72 21.87
N ASP A 101 -13.90 5.99 22.59
CA ASP A 101 -13.94 6.04 24.04
C ASP A 101 -12.60 5.61 24.66
N SER A 102 -12.08 6.44 25.54
CA SER A 102 -10.81 6.22 26.20
C SER A 102 -10.83 5.02 27.14
N ALA A 103 -11.96 4.70 27.77
CA ALA A 103 -12.08 3.53 28.63
C ALA A 103 -12.02 2.22 27.81
N ALA A 104 -12.77 2.14 26.71
CA ALA A 104 -12.68 1.03 25.77
C ALA A 104 -11.26 0.83 25.21
N LEU A 105 -10.57 1.92 24.83
CA LEU A 105 -9.19 1.86 24.35
C LEU A 105 -8.23 1.33 25.42
N GLN A 106 -8.38 1.74 26.69
CA GLN A 106 -7.55 1.23 27.78
C GLN A 106 -7.71 -0.27 28.02
N VAL A 107 -8.94 -0.80 27.91
CA VAL A 107 -9.18 -2.25 28.06
C VAL A 107 -8.43 -3.03 26.99
N VAL A 108 -8.52 -2.60 25.73
CA VAL A 108 -7.83 -3.24 24.61
C VAL A 108 -6.30 -3.18 24.80
N LEU A 109 -5.76 -2.02 25.17
CA LEU A 109 -4.32 -1.86 25.40
C LEU A 109 -3.80 -2.72 26.57
N ARG A 110 -4.58 -2.89 27.64
CA ARG A 110 -4.23 -3.79 28.76
C ARG A 110 -4.24 -5.25 28.34
N ALA A 111 -5.24 -5.68 27.57
CA ALA A 111 -5.30 -7.04 27.06
C ALA A 111 -4.09 -7.34 26.15
N VAL A 112 -3.72 -6.41 25.27
CA VAL A 112 -2.54 -6.55 24.40
C VAL A 112 -1.24 -6.59 25.21
N LYS A 113 -1.14 -5.80 26.28
CA LYS A 113 0.03 -5.82 27.18
C LYS A 113 0.15 -7.12 28.00
N GLY A 114 -0.97 -7.76 28.35
CA GLY A 114 -1.00 -9.02 29.11
C GLY A 114 -0.76 -10.29 28.27
N LEU A 115 -0.63 -10.16 26.94
CA LEU A 115 -0.32 -11.26 26.02
C LEU A 115 1.20 -11.45 25.81
N GLY A 116 2.04 -10.71 26.56
CA GLY A 116 3.50 -10.77 26.52
C GLY A 116 4.11 -11.34 27.79
#